data_AF-A0A7Z1B502-F1
#
_entry.id   AF-A0A7Z1B502-F1
#
_cell.length_a   1.000
_cell.length_b   1.000
_cell.length_c   1.000
_cell.angle_alpha   90.00
_cell.angle_beta   90.00
_cell.angle_gamma   90.00
#
_symmetry.space_group_name_H-M   'P 1'
#
loop_
_entity.id
_entity.type
_entity.pdbx_description
1 polymer ?
#
loop_
_entity_poly.entity_id
_entity_poly.type
_entity_poly.pdbx_seq_one_letter_code
_entity_poly.pdbx_strand_id
1 'polypeptide(L)'
;MNSNYENGKKLFQETDEAGIQAVIHALSDVSPHIGRYVIEFFGQVFNNPVLTYQQREMIVISALTSLGDTPNQLKWHMNFGLKVGIMPNEIIEIATQCIPFCGAPRALNAITVAKQLFAEQNIEVNIEDELLYSVGERRERGIAKLQEIDGKHGEAVADSLAEIAPVLAEQIIEFAFGEIYSRSGLNPKQRQLVTLGALTAQGGCEPQLHVHLNASICRFNETRSD
;
A
#
# COMPACT_ATOMS: atom_id res chain seq x y z
N MET A 1 6.42 1.14 -35.15
CA MET A 1 7.00 0.89 -33.81
C MET A 1 5.88 0.94 -32.79
N ASN A 2 5.83 0.01 -31.84
CA ASN A 2 4.82 0.02 -30.77
C ASN A 2 5.20 1.12 -29.76
N SER A 3 4.37 2.17 -29.64
CA SER A 3 4.63 3.30 -28.73
C SER A 3 4.79 2.86 -27.27
N ASN A 4 4.05 1.83 -26.86
CA ASN A 4 4.12 1.34 -25.48
C ASN A 4 5.44 0.63 -25.20
N TYR A 5 6.00 -0.08 -26.19
CA TYR A 5 7.29 -0.74 -26.03
C TYR A 5 8.42 0.29 -25.83
N GLU A 6 8.46 1.34 -26.65
CA GLU A 6 9.48 2.39 -26.52
C GLU A 6 9.33 3.17 -25.21
N ASN A 7 8.10 3.50 -24.80
CA ASN A 7 7.84 4.13 -23.51
C ASN A 7 8.32 3.26 -22.34
N GLY A 8 8.04 1.95 -22.39
CA GLY A 8 8.48 1.01 -21.37
C GLY A 8 10.00 0.88 -21.30
N LYS A 9 10.68 0.79 -22.45
CA LYS A 9 12.15 0.77 -22.49
C LYS A 9 12.72 2.04 -21.87
N LYS A 10 12.20 3.20 -22.23
CA LYS A 10 12.65 4.49 -21.67
C LYS A 10 12.46 4.52 -20.15
N LEU A 11 11.27 4.11 -19.67
CA LEU A 11 11.00 4.02 -18.23
C LEU A 11 12.06 3.17 -17.53
N PHE A 12 12.34 1.97 -18.02
CA PHE A 12 13.31 1.08 -17.38
C PHE A 12 14.74 1.61 -17.48
N GLN A 13 15.13 2.25 -18.58
CA GLN A 13 16.42 2.92 -18.69
C GLN A 13 16.63 4.00 -17.62
N GLU A 14 15.57 4.72 -17.27
CA GLU A 14 15.61 5.80 -16.27
C GLU A 14 15.51 5.28 -14.83
N THR A 15 15.11 4.02 -14.62
CA THR A 15 14.77 3.50 -13.28
C THR A 15 15.54 2.22 -12.92
N ASP A 16 15.37 1.12 -13.65
CA ASP A 16 15.96 -0.17 -13.32
C ASP A 16 16.28 -1.02 -14.56
N GLU A 17 17.20 -0.53 -15.40
CA GLU A 17 17.58 -1.22 -16.62
C GLU A 17 18.15 -2.61 -16.34
N ALA A 18 19.05 -2.73 -15.35
CA ALA A 18 19.64 -4.00 -14.97
C ALA A 18 18.58 -5.00 -14.48
N GLY A 19 17.63 -4.55 -13.65
CA GLY A 19 16.55 -5.39 -13.13
C GLY A 19 15.66 -5.94 -14.23
N ILE A 20 15.19 -5.09 -15.17
CA ILE A 20 14.34 -5.57 -16.25
C ILE A 20 15.09 -6.49 -17.22
N GLN A 21 16.37 -6.23 -17.50
CA GLN A 21 17.17 -7.07 -18.38
C GLN A 21 17.39 -8.46 -17.79
N ALA A 22 17.55 -8.56 -16.47
CA ALA A 22 17.64 -9.84 -15.77
C ALA A 22 16.35 -10.66 -15.94
N VAL A 23 15.17 -10.03 -15.78
CA VAL A 23 13.86 -10.68 -16.00
C VAL A 23 13.70 -11.16 -17.44
N ILE A 24 14.06 -10.32 -18.41
CA ILE A 24 13.96 -10.65 -19.85
C ILE A 24 14.87 -11.82 -20.18
N HIS A 25 16.13 -11.79 -19.75
CA HIS A 25 17.08 -12.87 -19.98
C HIS A 25 16.63 -14.18 -19.34
N ALA A 26 16.19 -14.13 -18.08
CA ALA A 26 15.79 -15.31 -17.31
C ALA A 26 14.60 -16.08 -17.92
N LEU A 27 13.79 -15.43 -18.76
CA LEU A 27 12.63 -16.03 -19.40
C LEU A 27 12.79 -16.18 -20.92
N SER A 28 13.94 -15.79 -21.48
CA SER A 28 14.11 -15.68 -22.93
C SER A 28 14.10 -17.04 -23.66
N ASP A 29 14.57 -18.09 -23.00
CA ASP A 29 14.65 -19.47 -23.52
C ASP A 29 13.31 -20.22 -23.43
N VAL A 30 12.50 -19.92 -22.40
CA VAL A 30 11.19 -20.56 -22.18
C VAL A 30 10.04 -19.77 -22.79
N SER A 31 10.07 -18.44 -22.66
CA SER A 31 8.95 -17.56 -23.01
C SER A 31 9.44 -16.21 -23.57
N PRO A 32 10.03 -16.18 -24.77
CA PRO A 32 10.67 -14.99 -25.34
C PRO A 32 9.75 -13.78 -25.52
N HIS A 33 8.44 -13.99 -25.57
CA HIS A 33 7.46 -12.91 -25.71
C HIS A 33 7.14 -12.18 -24.40
N ILE A 34 7.40 -12.80 -23.24
CA ILE A 34 7.00 -12.23 -21.95
C ILE A 34 7.76 -10.95 -21.64
N GLY A 35 9.04 -10.87 -22.02
CA GLY A 35 9.85 -9.67 -21.86
C GLY A 35 9.24 -8.48 -22.61
N ARG A 36 8.75 -8.71 -23.84
CA ARG A 36 8.03 -7.69 -24.61
C ARG A 36 6.74 -7.28 -23.89
N TYR A 37 5.95 -8.22 -23.39
CA TYR A 37 4.69 -7.91 -22.69
C TYR A 37 4.91 -7.09 -21.43
N VAL A 38 5.93 -7.42 -20.63
CA VAL A 38 6.27 -6.63 -19.45
C VAL A 38 6.66 -5.21 -19.85
N ILE A 39 7.52 -5.04 -20.85
CA ILE A 39 7.91 -3.71 -21.33
C ILE A 39 6.70 -2.92 -21.82
N GLU A 40 5.87 -3.50 -22.69
CA GLU A 40 4.69 -2.85 -23.24
C GLU A 40 3.67 -2.50 -22.15
N PHE A 41 3.44 -3.40 -21.19
CA PHE A 41 2.52 -3.17 -20.08
C PHE A 41 2.94 -1.99 -19.22
N PHE A 42 4.21 -1.96 -18.79
CA PHE A 42 4.74 -0.84 -18.01
C PHE A 42 4.69 0.47 -18.81
N GLY A 43 5.09 0.44 -20.08
CA GLY A 43 5.03 1.61 -20.95
C GLY A 43 3.62 2.15 -21.19
N GLN A 44 2.59 1.29 -21.15
CA GLN A 44 1.20 1.70 -21.21
C GLN A 44 0.72 2.28 -19.87
N VAL A 45 0.94 1.55 -18.77
CA VAL A 45 0.38 1.88 -17.46
C VAL A 45 1.02 3.15 -16.87
N PHE A 46 2.34 3.29 -17.00
CA PHE A 46 3.07 4.41 -16.41
C PHE A 46 2.97 5.69 -17.24
N ASN A 47 2.63 5.61 -18.53
CA ASN A 47 2.38 6.79 -19.35
C ASN A 47 1.02 7.47 -19.05
N ASN A 48 0.17 6.86 -18.22
CA ASN A 48 -1.06 7.49 -17.78
C ASN A 48 -0.77 8.50 -16.63
N PRO A 49 -1.08 9.80 -16.80
CA PRO A 49 -0.68 10.83 -15.85
C PRO A 49 -1.59 10.95 -14.60
N VAL A 50 -2.67 10.15 -14.50
CA VAL A 50 -3.65 10.27 -13.40
C VAL A 50 -3.02 9.96 -12.03
N LEU A 51 -2.08 9.01 -11.98
CA LEU A 51 -1.36 8.65 -10.76
C LEU A 51 0.14 8.79 -10.99
N THR A 52 0.84 9.35 -9.99
CA THR A 52 2.31 9.40 -9.98
C THR A 52 2.90 8.00 -9.83
N TYR A 53 4.18 7.84 -10.15
CA TYR A 53 4.87 6.55 -9.99
C TYR A 53 4.87 6.09 -8.53
N GLN A 54 5.10 7.01 -7.58
CA GLN A 54 5.00 6.72 -6.14
C GLN A 54 3.62 6.19 -5.75
N GLN A 55 2.54 6.83 -6.23
CA GLN A 55 1.18 6.40 -5.91
C GLN A 55 0.87 5.01 -6.47
N ARG A 56 1.33 4.72 -7.70
CA ARG A 56 1.18 3.40 -8.32
C ARG A 56 1.91 2.33 -7.52
N GLU A 57 3.15 2.59 -7.12
CA GLU A 57 3.93 1.63 -6.35
C GLU A 57 3.38 1.41 -4.94
N MET A 58 2.84 2.44 -4.28
CA MET A 58 2.13 2.25 -3.00
C MET A 58 0.95 1.28 -3.13
N ILE A 59 0.16 1.41 -4.20
CA ILE A 59 -0.96 0.51 -4.50
C ILE A 59 -0.47 -0.91 -4.80
N VAL A 60 0.58 -1.04 -5.61
CA VAL A 60 1.09 -2.37 -6.02
C VAL A 60 1.74 -3.10 -4.84
N ILE A 61 2.54 -2.41 -4.02
CA ILE A 61 3.16 -2.98 -2.81
C ILE A 61 2.08 -3.45 -1.85
N SER A 62 1.00 -2.68 -1.64
CA SER A 62 -0.09 -3.09 -0.75
C SER A 62 -0.91 -4.25 -1.30
N ALA A 63 -1.15 -4.29 -2.62
CA ALA A 63 -1.80 -5.40 -3.30
C ALA A 63 -0.99 -6.70 -3.18
N LEU A 64 0.33 -6.64 -3.45
CA LEU A 64 1.21 -7.80 -3.34
C LEU A 64 1.35 -8.28 -1.89
N THR A 65 1.41 -7.34 -0.94
CA THR A 65 1.38 -7.65 0.50
C THR A 65 0.08 -8.38 0.87
N SER A 66 -1.08 -7.89 0.40
CA SER A 66 -2.36 -8.49 0.74
C SER A 66 -2.60 -9.85 0.10
N LEU A 67 -1.99 -10.14 -1.06
CA LEU A 67 -2.00 -11.46 -1.69
C LEU A 67 -1.12 -12.47 -0.93
N GLY A 68 0.03 -12.05 -0.40
CA GLY A 68 0.90 -12.84 0.49
C GLY A 68 1.92 -13.77 -0.18
N ASP A 69 1.60 -14.37 -1.33
CA ASP A 69 2.46 -15.36 -2.02
C ASP A 69 3.29 -14.77 -3.17
N THR A 70 3.80 -13.54 -3.00
CA THR A 70 4.48 -12.78 -4.06
C THR A 70 5.82 -12.15 -3.66
N PRO A 71 6.70 -12.81 -2.89
CA PRO A 71 7.87 -12.17 -2.29
C PRO A 71 8.86 -11.58 -3.30
N ASN A 72 9.07 -12.24 -4.45
CA ASN A 72 9.99 -11.75 -5.49
C ASN A 72 9.49 -10.47 -6.13
N GLN A 73 8.20 -10.44 -6.48
CA GLN A 73 7.53 -9.28 -7.07
C GLN A 73 7.43 -8.15 -6.06
N LEU A 74 7.07 -8.47 -4.80
CA LEU A 74 7.01 -7.50 -3.72
C LEU A 74 8.37 -6.82 -3.51
N LYS A 75 9.46 -7.60 -3.46
CA LYS A 75 10.82 -7.06 -3.36
C LYS A 75 11.18 -6.16 -4.53
N TRP A 76 10.85 -6.57 -5.75
CA TRP A 76 11.11 -5.78 -6.96
C TRP A 76 10.35 -4.45 -6.93
N HIS A 77 9.07 -4.46 -6.58
CA HIS A 77 8.24 -3.26 -6.46
C HIS A 77 8.66 -2.36 -5.28
N MET A 78 9.10 -2.92 -4.15
CA MET A 78 9.72 -2.12 -3.07
C MET A 78 10.99 -1.43 -3.55
N ASN A 79 11.87 -2.14 -4.27
CA ASN A 79 13.08 -1.55 -4.85
C ASN A 79 12.77 -0.45 -5.87
N PHE A 80 11.82 -0.70 -6.76
CA PHE A 80 11.39 0.30 -7.73
C PHE A 80 10.71 1.49 -7.04
N GLY A 81 9.91 1.25 -5.99
CA GLY A 81 9.34 2.25 -5.09
C GLY A 81 10.39 3.20 -4.52
N LEU A 82 11.50 2.67 -3.99
CA LEU A 82 12.63 3.49 -3.51
C LEU A 82 13.19 4.40 -4.62
N LYS A 83 13.36 3.86 -5.83
CA LYS A 83 13.90 4.59 -6.99
C LYS A 83 12.97 5.71 -7.47
N VAL A 84 11.66 5.54 -7.34
CA VAL A 84 10.67 6.58 -7.67
C VAL A 84 10.35 7.48 -6.47
N GLY A 85 11.04 7.32 -5.34
CA GLY A 85 11.05 8.24 -4.21
C GLY A 85 10.12 7.90 -3.04
N ILE A 86 9.64 6.66 -2.93
CA ILE A 86 9.04 6.17 -1.67
C ILE A 86 10.15 6.00 -0.64
N MET A 87 9.94 6.50 0.58
CA MET A 87 10.91 6.37 1.66
C MET A 87 10.92 4.95 2.27
N PRO A 88 12.06 4.45 2.78
CA PRO A 88 12.12 3.17 3.47
C PRO A 88 11.10 3.05 4.60
N ASN A 89 10.90 4.13 5.37
CA ASN A 89 9.91 4.19 6.44
C ASN A 89 8.47 4.10 5.91
N GLU A 90 8.18 4.70 4.75
CA GLU A 90 6.85 4.58 4.11
C GLU A 90 6.59 3.13 3.67
N ILE A 91 7.60 2.40 3.19
CA ILE A 91 7.45 0.98 2.82
C ILE A 91 7.04 0.13 4.03
N ILE A 92 7.66 0.36 5.19
CA ILE A 92 7.28 -0.31 6.44
C ILE A 92 5.86 0.08 6.83
N GLU A 93 5.50 1.36 6.74
CA GLU A 93 4.17 1.85 7.08
C GLU A 93 3.07 1.32 6.13
N ILE A 94 3.37 1.09 4.85
CA ILE A 94 2.45 0.42 3.90
C ILE A 94 2.12 -1.00 4.39
N ALA A 95 3.13 -1.76 4.82
CA ALA A 95 2.92 -3.10 5.35
C ALA A 95 2.12 -3.09 6.66
N THR A 96 2.43 -2.16 7.58
CA THR A 96 1.68 -1.95 8.83
C THR A 96 0.21 -1.58 8.56
N GLN A 97 -0.04 -0.68 7.61
CA GLN A 97 -1.40 -0.28 7.18
C GLN A 97 -2.21 -1.46 6.63
N CYS A 98 -1.56 -2.51 6.11
CA CYS A 98 -2.25 -3.69 5.58
C CYS A 98 -2.77 -4.64 6.67
N ILE A 99 -2.33 -4.52 7.93
CA ILE A 99 -2.72 -5.44 9.03
C ILE A 99 -4.24 -5.57 9.21
N PRO A 100 -5.05 -4.48 9.24
CA PRO A 100 -6.49 -4.59 9.42
C PRO A 100 -7.20 -5.29 8.24
N PHE A 101 -6.55 -5.38 7.08
CA PHE A 101 -7.17 -5.83 5.83
C PHE A 101 -6.74 -7.22 5.41
N CYS A 102 -5.51 -7.63 5.71
CA CYS A 102 -4.98 -8.94 5.32
C CYS A 102 -4.33 -9.70 6.49
N GLY A 103 -4.37 -9.14 7.70
CA GLY A 103 -3.82 -9.73 8.91
C GLY A 103 -2.31 -9.56 9.08
N ALA A 104 -1.85 -9.70 10.32
CA ALA A 104 -0.44 -9.58 10.70
C ALA A 104 0.51 -10.55 9.95
N PRO A 105 0.17 -11.83 9.70
CA PRO A 105 1.11 -12.74 9.03
C PRO A 105 1.60 -12.24 7.67
N ARG A 106 0.71 -11.71 6.83
CA ARG A 106 1.06 -11.17 5.51
C ARG A 106 1.87 -9.88 5.62
N ALA A 107 1.50 -8.99 6.54
CA ALA A 107 2.27 -7.77 6.82
C ALA A 107 3.69 -8.08 7.32
N LEU A 108 3.86 -9.06 8.21
CA LEU A 108 5.17 -9.50 8.73
C LEU A 108 6.05 -10.10 7.63
N ASN A 109 5.46 -10.85 6.70
CA ASN A 109 6.19 -11.35 5.53
C ASN A 109 6.69 -10.18 4.66
N ALA A 110 5.85 -9.18 4.41
CA ALA A 110 6.26 -7.98 3.67
C ALA A 110 7.39 -7.20 4.38
N ILE A 111 7.31 -7.03 5.70
CA ILE A 111 8.37 -6.40 6.50
C ILE A 111 9.68 -7.20 6.41
N THR A 112 9.60 -8.54 6.39
CA THR A 112 10.77 -9.40 6.23
C THR A 112 11.43 -9.21 4.87
N VAL A 113 10.64 -9.11 3.80
CA VAL A 113 11.13 -8.80 2.45
C VAL A 113 11.78 -7.42 2.40
N ALA A 114 11.15 -6.40 3.00
CA ALA A 114 11.70 -5.05 3.09
C ALA A 114 13.04 -5.04 3.85
N LYS A 115 13.11 -5.74 4.99
CA LYS A 115 14.34 -5.89 5.78
C LYS A 115 15.48 -6.50 4.96
N GLN A 116 15.20 -7.53 4.17
CA GLN A 116 16.21 -8.14 3.29
C GLN A 116 16.68 -7.13 2.23
N LEU A 117 15.73 -6.44 1.57
CA LEU A 117 16.05 -5.44 0.55
C LEU A 117 16.92 -4.31 1.11
N PHE A 118 16.57 -3.76 2.26
CA PHE A 118 17.33 -2.67 2.89
C PHE A 118 18.73 -3.11 3.28
N ALA A 119 18.90 -4.34 3.80
CA ALA A 119 20.21 -4.90 4.10
C ALA A 119 21.09 -5.05 2.85
N GLU A 120 20.52 -5.53 1.73
CA GLU A 120 21.25 -5.68 0.46
C GLU A 120 21.72 -4.34 -0.13
N GLN A 121 21.01 -3.24 0.18
CA GLN A 121 21.35 -1.90 -0.30
C GLN A 121 22.07 -1.03 0.73
N ASN A 122 22.38 -1.57 1.92
CA ASN A 122 22.93 -0.83 3.06
C ASN A 122 22.10 0.41 3.43
N ILE A 123 20.77 0.29 3.36
CA ILE A 123 19.83 1.32 3.78
C ILE A 123 19.57 1.16 5.27
N GLU A 124 19.94 2.16 6.05
CA GLU A 124 19.55 2.25 7.45
C GLU A 124 18.10 2.74 7.56
N VAL A 125 17.32 2.07 8.40
CA VAL A 125 15.90 2.39 8.64
C VAL A 125 15.73 2.64 10.11
N ASN A 126 15.28 3.84 10.46
CA ASN A 126 14.94 4.22 11.82
C ASN A 126 13.43 4.45 11.91
N ILE A 127 12.71 3.50 12.51
CA ILE A 127 11.28 3.62 12.81
C ILE A 127 11.17 4.00 14.29
N GLU A 128 10.73 5.22 14.55
CA GLU A 128 10.27 5.62 15.87
C GLU A 128 8.81 5.22 16.03
N ASP A 129 8.47 4.62 17.17
CA ASP A 129 7.08 4.36 17.51
C ASP A 129 6.53 5.52 18.32
N GLU A 130 5.92 6.48 17.63
CA GLU A 130 5.43 7.72 18.23
C GLU A 130 4.25 7.50 19.21
N LEU A 131 3.64 6.32 19.21
CA LEU A 131 2.48 5.98 20.04
C LEU A 131 2.82 5.05 21.22
N LEU A 132 4.07 4.57 21.32
CA LEU A 132 4.48 3.54 22.28
C LEU A 132 4.17 3.90 23.75
N TYR A 133 4.27 5.18 24.10
CA TYR A 133 4.07 5.65 25.48
C TYR A 133 2.70 6.29 25.73
N SER A 134 1.81 6.29 24.74
CA SER A 134 0.47 6.88 24.82
C SER A 134 -0.63 5.82 24.66
N VAL A 135 -0.34 4.57 25.04
CA VAL A 135 -1.27 3.42 24.94
C VAL A 135 -2.56 3.67 25.73
N GLY A 136 -2.50 4.38 26.86
CA GLY A 136 -3.66 4.71 27.68
C GLY A 136 -4.70 5.60 26.98
N GLU A 137 -4.32 6.27 25.90
CA GLU A 137 -5.16 7.19 25.12
C GLU A 137 -5.62 6.57 23.78
N ARG A 138 -5.28 5.29 23.54
CA ARG A 138 -5.53 4.59 22.25
C ARG A 138 -6.99 4.69 21.82
N ARG A 139 -7.92 4.48 22.75
CA ARG A 139 -9.36 4.52 22.46
C ARG A 139 -9.86 5.91 22.04
N GLU A 140 -9.46 6.94 22.79
CA GLU A 140 -9.85 8.32 22.49
C GLU A 140 -9.31 8.77 21.13
N ARG A 141 -8.04 8.48 20.86
CA ARG A 141 -7.45 8.69 19.52
C ARG A 141 -8.20 7.91 18.44
N GLY A 142 -8.56 6.67 18.72
CA GLY A 142 -9.30 5.81 17.80
C GLY A 142 -10.65 6.42 17.40
N ILE A 143 -11.43 6.90 18.36
CA ILE A 143 -12.70 7.59 18.10
C ILE A 143 -12.46 8.86 17.28
N ALA A 144 -11.49 9.68 17.68
CA ALA A 144 -11.16 10.91 16.95
C ALA A 144 -10.76 10.61 15.49
N LYS A 145 -9.93 9.59 15.28
CA LYS A 145 -9.47 9.17 13.95
C LYS A 145 -10.57 8.55 13.11
N LEU A 146 -11.45 7.73 13.70
CA LEU A 146 -12.63 7.17 13.03
C LEU A 146 -13.54 8.29 12.54
N GLN A 147 -13.83 9.26 13.41
CA GLN A 147 -14.66 10.41 13.08
C GLN A 147 -14.04 11.28 12.00
N GLU A 148 -12.71 11.47 12.03
CA GLU A 148 -11.97 12.19 10.99
C GLU A 148 -12.08 11.49 9.61
N ILE A 149 -12.07 10.15 9.58
CA ILE A 149 -12.00 9.36 8.34
C ILE A 149 -13.38 9.07 7.75
N ASP A 150 -14.28 8.48 8.55
CA ASP A 150 -15.56 7.94 8.08
C ASP A 150 -16.77 8.67 8.68
N GLY A 151 -16.54 9.59 9.62
CA GLY A 151 -17.61 10.31 10.32
C GLY A 151 -18.66 9.35 10.91
N LYS A 152 -19.94 9.73 10.78
CA LYS A 152 -21.08 8.94 11.27
C LYS A 152 -21.19 7.53 10.68
N HIS A 153 -20.59 7.26 9.50
CA HIS A 153 -20.61 5.91 8.93
C HIS A 153 -19.69 4.96 9.68
N GLY A 154 -18.55 5.45 10.18
CA GLY A 154 -17.59 4.66 10.94
C GLY A 154 -18.16 4.19 12.27
N GLU A 155 -18.82 5.10 13.00
CA GLU A 155 -19.51 4.78 14.27
C GLU A 155 -20.57 3.68 14.08
N ALA A 156 -21.37 3.78 13.00
CA ALA A 156 -22.42 2.81 12.71
C ALA A 156 -21.89 1.38 12.48
N VAL A 157 -20.70 1.23 11.89
CA VAL A 157 -20.07 -0.09 11.70
C VAL A 157 -19.67 -0.69 13.05
N ALA A 158 -19.02 0.08 13.92
CA ALA A 158 -18.63 -0.38 15.25
C ALA A 158 -19.87 -0.74 16.10
N ASP A 159 -20.89 0.11 16.09
CA ASP A 159 -22.15 -0.12 16.79
C ASP A 159 -22.87 -1.39 16.31
N SER A 160 -22.89 -1.64 14.99
CA SER A 160 -23.51 -2.83 14.41
C SER A 160 -22.85 -4.14 14.88
N LEU A 161 -21.56 -4.09 15.23
CA LEU A 161 -20.80 -5.25 15.72
C LEU A 161 -20.91 -5.40 17.24
N ALA A 162 -21.25 -4.34 17.97
CA ALA A 162 -21.20 -4.34 19.43
C ALA A 162 -22.13 -5.38 20.09
N GLU A 163 -23.25 -5.71 19.47
CA GLU A 163 -24.20 -6.70 20.00
C GLU A 163 -23.66 -8.15 19.94
N ILE A 164 -22.88 -8.49 18.91
CA ILE A 164 -22.44 -9.87 18.64
C ILE A 164 -20.95 -10.06 18.96
N ALA A 165 -20.13 -9.04 18.71
CA ALA A 165 -18.68 -9.06 18.84
C ALA A 165 -18.17 -7.74 19.46
N PRO A 166 -18.53 -7.41 20.71
CA PRO A 166 -18.15 -6.15 21.36
C PRO A 166 -16.63 -5.94 21.43
N VAL A 167 -15.86 -7.01 21.64
CA VAL A 167 -14.38 -6.93 21.64
C VAL A 167 -13.85 -6.55 20.26
N LEU A 168 -14.46 -7.04 19.19
CA LEU A 168 -14.06 -6.68 17.82
C LEU A 168 -14.41 -5.23 17.52
N ALA A 169 -15.59 -4.76 17.92
CA ALA A 169 -15.98 -3.36 17.78
C ALA A 169 -14.97 -2.43 18.46
N GLU A 170 -14.56 -2.78 19.69
CA GLU A 170 -13.54 -2.01 20.41
C GLU A 170 -12.16 -2.11 19.75
N GLN A 171 -11.75 -3.29 19.26
CA GLN A 171 -10.48 -3.44 18.54
C GLN A 171 -10.41 -2.65 17.24
N ILE A 172 -11.52 -2.50 16.52
CA ILE A 172 -11.57 -1.63 15.35
C ILE A 172 -11.22 -0.20 15.77
N ILE A 173 -11.87 0.32 16.81
CA ILE A 173 -11.64 1.68 17.32
C ILE A 173 -10.21 1.81 17.86
N GLU A 174 -9.85 1.00 18.84
CA GLU A 174 -8.58 1.10 19.55
C GLU A 174 -7.39 0.72 18.66
N PHE A 175 -7.40 -0.47 18.06
CA PHE A 175 -6.23 -0.97 17.36
C PHE A 175 -6.15 -0.45 15.92
N ALA A 176 -7.21 -0.58 15.12
CA ALA A 176 -7.13 -0.11 13.74
C ALA A 176 -7.05 1.43 13.69
N PHE A 177 -8.00 2.13 14.29
CA PHE A 177 -8.03 3.60 14.22
C PHE A 177 -7.06 4.27 15.20
N GLY A 178 -6.99 3.80 16.45
CA GLY A 178 -6.19 4.42 17.52
C GLY A 178 -4.69 4.16 17.44
N GLU A 179 -4.27 3.12 16.70
CA GLU A 179 -2.87 2.88 16.36
C GLU A 179 -2.62 3.08 14.88
N ILE A 180 -3.06 2.14 14.04
CA ILE A 180 -2.54 2.00 12.67
C ILE A 180 -2.85 3.25 11.85
N TYR A 181 -4.09 3.74 11.87
CA TYR A 181 -4.47 4.96 11.16
C TYR A 181 -4.00 6.26 11.82
N SER A 182 -3.61 6.20 13.10
CA SER A 182 -3.14 7.36 13.86
C SER A 182 -1.65 7.63 13.72
N ARG A 183 -0.88 6.68 13.17
CA ARG A 183 0.53 6.86 12.84
C ARG A 183 0.72 7.96 11.80
N SER A 184 1.89 8.60 11.82
CA SER A 184 2.26 9.72 10.97
C SER A 184 3.00 9.32 9.69
N GLY A 185 3.45 8.05 9.60
CA GLY A 185 4.29 7.57 8.50
C GLY A 185 3.65 7.61 7.10
N LEU A 186 2.31 7.67 7.01
CA LEU A 186 1.57 7.91 5.77
C LEU A 186 0.49 8.95 6.01
N ASN A 187 0.35 9.89 5.08
CA ASN A 187 -0.73 10.86 5.11
C ASN A 187 -2.09 10.21 4.74
N PRO A 188 -3.22 10.87 5.02
CA PRO A 188 -4.54 10.28 4.80
C PRO A 188 -4.81 9.80 3.37
N LYS A 189 -4.30 10.52 2.35
CA LYS A 189 -4.47 10.14 0.94
C LYS A 189 -3.66 8.89 0.60
N GLN A 190 -2.42 8.80 1.10
CA GLN A 190 -1.59 7.61 0.92
C GLN A 190 -2.21 6.38 1.60
N ARG A 191 -2.74 6.53 2.83
CA ARG A 191 -3.43 5.43 3.53
C ARG A 191 -4.61 4.88 2.74
N GLN A 192 -5.40 5.75 2.09
CA GLN A 192 -6.50 5.30 1.24
C GLN A 192 -6.02 4.58 -0.02
N LEU A 193 -4.95 5.06 -0.68
CA LEU A 193 -4.36 4.35 -1.83
C LEU A 193 -3.90 2.94 -1.45
N VAL A 194 -3.19 2.81 -0.32
CA VAL A 194 -2.72 1.54 0.22
C VAL A 194 -3.89 0.61 0.55
N THR A 195 -4.90 1.13 1.25
CA THR A 195 -6.09 0.38 1.66
C THR A 195 -6.88 -0.12 0.45
N LEU A 196 -7.14 0.74 -0.53
CA LEU A 196 -7.84 0.38 -1.77
C LEU A 196 -7.06 -0.67 -2.57
N GLY A 197 -5.74 -0.55 -2.66
CA GLY A 197 -4.88 -1.55 -3.30
C GLY A 197 -4.98 -2.92 -2.62
N ALA A 198 -4.87 -2.96 -1.29
CA ALA A 198 -4.96 -4.19 -0.51
C ALA A 198 -6.34 -4.86 -0.61
N LEU A 199 -7.42 -4.10 -0.51
CA LEU A 199 -8.80 -4.60 -0.59
C LEU A 199 -9.17 -5.08 -2.00
N THR A 200 -8.77 -4.33 -3.04
CA THR A 200 -9.06 -4.69 -4.44
C THR A 200 -8.38 -6.01 -4.84
N ALA A 201 -7.14 -6.23 -4.37
CA ALA A 201 -6.38 -7.42 -4.73
C ALA A 201 -6.90 -8.72 -4.09
N GLN A 202 -7.53 -8.64 -2.92
CA GLN A 202 -8.02 -9.83 -2.20
C GLN A 202 -9.32 -10.40 -2.79
N GLY A 203 -10.18 -9.55 -3.35
CA GLY A 203 -11.54 -9.91 -3.73
C GLY A 203 -12.45 -10.18 -2.52
N GLY A 204 -13.77 -10.13 -2.71
CA GLY A 204 -14.73 -10.38 -1.62
C GLY A 204 -14.77 -9.29 -0.54
N CYS A 205 -14.13 -8.15 -0.80
CA CYS A 205 -14.07 -6.99 0.09
C CYS A 205 -14.93 -5.83 -0.42
N GLU A 206 -15.95 -6.09 -1.25
CA GLU A 206 -16.79 -5.06 -1.85
C GLU A 206 -17.42 -4.12 -0.82
N PRO A 207 -17.95 -4.59 0.34
CA PRO A 207 -18.47 -3.69 1.37
C PRO A 207 -17.41 -2.72 1.90
N GLN A 208 -16.19 -3.20 2.16
CA GLN A 208 -15.08 -2.37 2.63
C GLN A 208 -14.59 -1.42 1.53
N LEU A 209 -14.53 -1.88 0.28
CA LEU A 209 -14.21 -1.03 -0.87
C LEU A 209 -15.21 0.12 -0.99
N HIS A 210 -16.50 -0.13 -0.82
CA HIS A 210 -17.51 0.92 -0.84
C HIS A 210 -17.26 1.99 0.24
N VAL A 211 -16.92 1.58 1.47
CA VAL A 211 -16.57 2.50 2.56
C VAL A 211 -15.35 3.34 2.18
N HIS A 212 -14.25 2.72 1.79
CA HIS A 212 -12.99 3.40 1.50
C HIS A 212 -13.03 4.26 0.22
N LEU A 213 -13.83 3.89 -0.78
CA LEU A 213 -14.08 4.73 -1.95
C LEU A 213 -14.84 6.00 -1.58
N ASN A 214 -15.87 5.90 -0.74
CA ASN A 214 -16.62 7.06 -0.25
C ASN A 214 -15.73 7.97 0.59
N ALA A 215 -14.96 7.42 1.54
CA ALA A 215 -14.00 8.17 2.35
C ALA A 215 -12.96 8.90 1.49
N SER A 216 -12.50 8.26 0.40
CA SER A 216 -11.60 8.87 -0.57
C SER A 216 -12.25 10.06 -1.27
N ILE A 217 -13.45 9.89 -1.83
CA ILE A 217 -14.16 10.93 -2.60
C ILE A 217 -14.56 12.13 -1.72
N CYS A 218 -15.10 11.89 -0.53
CA CYS A 218 -15.53 12.95 0.40
C CYS A 218 -14.37 13.89 0.73
N ARG A 219 -13.18 13.34 1.01
CA ARG A 219 -11.98 14.13 1.31
C ARG A 219 -11.40 14.84 0.08
N PHE A 220 -11.57 14.31 -1.12
CA PHE A 220 -11.15 15.02 -2.35
C PHE A 220 -11.99 16.28 -2.61
N ASN A 221 -13.26 16.30 -2.20
CA ASN A 221 -14.12 17.48 -2.40
C ASN A 221 -13.81 18.61 -1.41
N GLU A 222 -13.31 18.30 -0.21
CA GLU A 222 -12.88 19.31 0.77
C GLU A 222 -11.58 20.02 0.33
N THR A 223 -10.67 19.33 -0.37
CA THR A 223 -9.41 19.92 -0.89
C THR A 223 -9.56 20.72 -2.20
N ARG A 224 -10.77 20.81 -2.76
CA ARG A 224 -11.08 21.59 -3.98
C ARG A 224 -11.70 22.96 -3.68
N SER A 225 -11.84 23.30 -2.40
CA SER A 225 -12.47 24.55 -1.95
C SER A 225 -11.49 25.73 -1.76
N ASP A 226 -10.23 25.59 -2.19
CA ASP A 226 -9.23 26.66 -2.22
C ASP A 226 -8.85 27.06 -3.66
#